data_AF-A0A2R6E8W4-F1
#
_entry.id   AF-A0A2R6E8W4-F1
#
_cell.length_a   1.000
_cell.length_b   1.000
_cell.length_c   1.000
_cell.angle_alpha   90.00
_cell.angle_beta   90.00
_cell.angle_gamma   90.00
#
_symmetry.space_group_name_H-M   'P 1'
#
loop_
_entity.id
_entity.type
_entity.pdbx_description
1 polymer ?
#
loop_
_entity_poly.entity_id
_entity_poly.type
_entity_poly.pdbx_seq_one_letter_code
_entity_poly.pdbx_strand_id
1 'polypeptide(L)' 'DRYNATQGTALGLAHTLRQTALLRPKNRSKAVDGLYFTGSFTTPGIGVPMCLISGEHTARALVEDDR' A
#
# COMPACT_ATOMS: atom_id res chain seq x y z
N ASP A 1 -18.84 -6.94 3.43
CA ASP A 1 -19.35 -5.61 3.04
C ASP A 1 -18.96 -4.49 3.98
N ARG A 2 -19.27 -4.55 5.29
CA ARG A 2 -19.00 -3.46 6.26
C ARG A 2 -17.63 -2.76 6.15
N TYR A 3 -16.56 -3.49 5.84
CA TYR A 3 -15.18 -2.96 5.83
C TYR A 3 -14.55 -2.84 4.44
N ASN A 4 -15.25 -3.21 3.36
CA ASN A 4 -14.71 -3.27 2.00
C ASN A 4 -13.37 -4.04 1.87
N ALA A 5 -13.15 -5.04 2.74
CA ALA A 5 -11.95 -5.86 2.72
C ALA A 5 -12.12 -7.04 1.75
N THR A 6 -11.24 -7.14 0.76
CA THR A 6 -11.21 -8.26 -0.21
C THR A 6 -11.17 -9.60 0.52
N GLN A 7 -12.15 -10.46 0.26
CA GLN A 7 -12.30 -11.77 0.93
C GLN A 7 -12.36 -11.70 2.47
N GLY A 8 -12.71 -10.54 3.03
CA GLY A 8 -12.75 -10.34 4.49
C GLY A 8 -11.39 -10.37 5.18
N THR A 9 -10.28 -10.17 4.46
CA THR A 9 -8.94 -10.22 5.05
C THR A 9 -8.72 -9.13 6.11
N ALA A 10 -8.24 -9.54 7.28
CA ALA A 10 -7.76 -8.64 8.33
C ALA A 10 -6.27 -8.31 8.17
N LEU A 11 -5.55 -9.06 7.33
CA LEU A 11 -4.09 -9.07 7.26
C LEU A 11 -3.56 -8.72 5.86
N GLY A 12 -4.37 -8.11 5.00
CA GLY A 12 -3.93 -7.65 3.68
C GLY A 12 -3.45 -8.79 2.76
N LEU A 13 -2.33 -8.56 2.07
CA LEU A 13 -1.71 -9.53 1.16
C LEU A 13 -1.12 -10.74 1.91
N ALA A 14 -1.14 -11.90 1.26
CA ALA A 14 -0.52 -13.11 1.79
C ALA A 14 1.02 -13.03 1.80
N HIS A 15 1.65 -13.79 2.68
CA HIS A 15 3.12 -13.87 2.80
C HIS A 15 3.72 -14.84 1.77
N THR A 16 3.40 -14.64 0.49
CA THR A 16 4.04 -15.39 -0.60
C THR A 16 5.32 -14.70 -1.04
N LEU A 17 6.23 -15.45 -1.69
CA LEU A 17 7.49 -14.90 -2.21
C LEU A 17 7.27 -13.67 -3.11
N ARG A 18 6.19 -13.66 -3.90
CA ARG A 18 5.86 -12.58 -4.84
C ARG A 18 5.11 -11.39 -4.22
N GLN A 19 4.67 -11.49 -2.96
CA GLN A 19 3.87 -10.46 -2.29
C GLN A 19 4.58 -9.85 -1.08
N THR A 20 5.82 -10.26 -0.82
CA THR A 20 6.60 -9.81 0.34
C THR A 20 7.75 -8.89 -0.05
N ALA A 21 8.28 -8.17 0.94
CA ALA A 21 9.46 -7.31 0.84
C ALA A 21 9.45 -6.40 -0.41
N LEU A 22 10.47 -6.53 -1.26
CA LEU A 22 10.66 -5.72 -2.48
C LEU A 22 9.61 -5.98 -3.57
N LEU A 23 8.93 -7.13 -3.51
CA LEU A 23 7.92 -7.52 -4.49
C LEU A 23 6.50 -7.13 -4.07
N ARG A 24 6.32 -6.57 -2.87
CA ARG A 24 5.06 -5.98 -2.46
C ARG A 24 4.69 -4.77 -3.34
N PRO A 25 3.40 -4.56 -3.68
CA PRO A 25 2.97 -3.40 -4.45
C PRO A 25 3.42 -2.08 -3.82
N LYS A 26 3.91 -1.16 -4.67
CA LYS A 26 4.36 0.17 -4.25
C LYS A 26 3.19 1.13 -4.07
N ASN A 27 3.45 2.26 -3.42
CA ASN A 27 2.49 3.33 -3.17
C ASN A 27 2.13 4.15 -4.42
N ARG A 28 2.86 4.02 -5.52
CA ARG A 28 2.62 4.74 -6.79
C ARG A 28 2.13 3.76 -7.86
N SER A 29 1.06 4.13 -8.56
CA SER A 29 0.60 3.39 -9.73
C SER A 29 1.63 3.46 -10.85
N LYS A 30 1.80 2.35 -11.58
CA LYS A 30 2.58 2.31 -12.83
C LYS A 30 1.72 2.48 -14.07
N ALA A 31 0.40 2.46 -13.91
CA ALA A 31 -0.56 2.42 -15.01
C ALA A 31 -1.37 3.71 -15.17
N VAL A 32 -1.45 4.53 -14.12
CA VAL A 32 -2.24 5.76 -14.08
C VAL A 32 -1.42 6.83 -13.36
N ASP A 33 -1.14 7.92 -14.05
CA ASP A 33 -0.40 9.05 -13.49
C ASP A 33 -1.23 9.76 -12.42
N GLY A 34 -0.57 10.19 -11.34
CA GLY A 34 -1.23 10.83 -10.20
C GLY A 34 -2.06 9.89 -9.32
N LEU A 35 -2.06 8.57 -9.57
CA LEU A 35 -2.74 7.60 -8.71
C LEU A 35 -1.78 6.97 -7.69
N TYR A 36 -2.15 7.07 -6.42
CA TYR A 36 -1.39 6.52 -5.30
C TYR A 36 -2.25 5.58 -4.43
N PHE A 37 -1.55 4.67 -3.75
CA PHE A 37 -2.13 3.65 -2.88
C PHE A 37 -1.48 3.75 -1.50
N THR A 38 -2.27 3.54 -0.44
CA THR A 38 -1.79 3.54 0.94
C THR A 38 -2.50 2.48 1.79
N GLY A 39 -1.97 2.22 2.98
CA GLY A 39 -2.50 1.23 3.93
C GLY A 39 -1.83 -0.14 3.81
N SER A 40 -2.59 -1.19 4.15
CA SER A 40 -2.03 -2.52 4.44
C SER A 40 -1.69 -3.36 3.20
N PHE A 41 -2.17 -3.00 2.01
CA PHE A 41 -1.91 -3.76 0.78
C PHE A 41 -0.66 -3.30 0.02
N THR A 42 -0.07 -2.19 0.43
CA THR A 42 1.15 -1.64 -0.17
C THR A 42 2.34 -1.75 0.77
N THR A 43 3.53 -1.46 0.25
CA THR A 43 4.73 -1.28 1.06
C THR A 43 4.50 -0.15 2.10
N PRO A 44 4.84 -0.37 3.38
CA PRO A 44 5.65 -1.48 3.89
C PRO A 44 4.85 -2.69 4.42
N GLY A 45 3.59 -2.53 4.78
CA GLY A 45 2.70 -3.67 4.98
C GLY A 45 1.59 -3.53 6.01
N ILE A 46 1.28 -4.64 6.66
CA ILE A 46 0.10 -4.80 7.53
C ILE A 46 0.38 -4.39 8.97
N GLY A 47 -0.70 -4.04 9.70
CA GLY A 47 -0.64 -3.56 11.07
C GLY A 47 -0.69 -2.04 11.17
N VAL A 48 -1.20 -1.52 12.29
CA VAL A 48 -1.44 -0.08 12.49
C VAL A 48 -0.18 0.76 12.21
N PRO A 49 1.02 0.43 12.75
CA PRO A 49 2.22 1.22 12.46
C PRO A 49 2.58 1.23 10.98
N MET A 50 2.45 0.08 10.30
CA MET A 50 2.80 -0.05 8.89
C MET A 50 1.82 0.70 7.97
N CYS A 51 0.54 0.74 8.33
CA CYS A 51 -0.45 1.57 7.63
C CYS A 51 -0.12 3.07 7.75
N LEU A 52 0.33 3.53 8.92
CA LEU A 52 0.73 4.93 9.11
C LEU A 52 1.98 5.29 8.29
N ILE A 53 3.00 4.43 8.32
CA ILE A 53 4.23 4.60 7.51
C ILE A 53 3.89 4.55 6.01
N SER A 54 2.98 3.66 5.60
CA SER A 54 2.46 3.62 4.22
C SER A 54 1.82 4.96 3.84
N GLY A 55 1.09 5.60 4.74
CA GLY A 55 0.52 6.94 4.56
C GLY A 55 1.58 8.00 4.33
N GLU A 56 2.62 8.02 5.17
CA GLU A 56 3.76 8.93 5.03
C GLU A 56 4.48 8.76 3.68
N HIS A 57 4.76 7.51 3.30
CA HIS A 57 5.41 7.21 2.01
C HIS A 57 4.56 7.67 0.82
N THR A 58 3.24 7.47 0.88
CA THR A 58 2.32 7.94 -0.15
C THR A 58 2.31 9.46 -0.23
N ALA A 59 2.22 10.16 0.90
CA ALA A 59 2.23 11.62 0.93
C ALA A 59 3.54 12.20 0.37
N ARG A 60 4.68 11.62 0.75
CA ARG A 60 5.98 12.02 0.21
C ARG A 60 6.07 11.78 -1.29
N ALA A 61 5.62 10.62 -1.77
CA ALA A 61 5.63 10.28 -3.19
C ALA A 61 4.76 11.23 -4.03
N LEU A 62 3.65 11.72 -3.48
CA LEU A 62 2.81 12.74 -4.11
C LEU A 62 3.52 14.09 -4.18
N VAL A 63 4.08 14.57 -3.08
CA VAL A 63 4.81 15.86 -3.05
C VAL A 63 6.04 15.84 -3.95
N GLU A 64 6.71 14.70 -4.09
CA GLU A 64 7.83 14.53 -5.02
C GLU A 64 7.42 14.60 -6.49
N ASP A 65 6.22 14.14 -6.84
CA ASP A 65 5.72 14.15 -8.23
C ASP A 65 5.02 15.47 -8.62
N ASP A 66 4.55 16.24 -7.64
CA ASP A 66 3.95 17.57 -7.85
C ASP A 66 5.00 18.67 -8.09
N ARG A 67 6.27 18.38 -7.78
CA ARG A 67 7.43 19.26 -8.01
C ARG A 67 7.99 19.09 -9.41
#